data_AF-A0A528B1C8-F1
#
_entry.id   AF-A0A528B1C8-F1
#
_cell.length_a   1.000
_cell.length_b   1.000
_cell.length_c   1.000
_cell.angle_alpha   90.00
_cell.angle_beta   90.00
_cell.angle_gamma   90.00
#
_symmetry.space_group_name_H-M   'P 1'
#
loop_
_entity.id
_entity.type
_entity.pdbx_description
1 polymer ?
#
loop_
_entity_poly.entity_id
_entity_poly.type
_entity_poly.pdbx_seq_one_letter_code
_entity_poly.pdbx_strand_id
1 'polypeptide(L)'
;DIHTDMIECDVRLSELFGLPRSNHLRARDILAAIDPRDVYQTETRFRDALTGGDDYFGEYRVKGFTPPRWLATRGRVIERDANGKPTLIFGVNYDITERKLGDERQRLLLRELNHRVKNTLATVQALATQTVRHARQPSEFL
;
A
#
# COMPACT_ATOMS: atom_id res chain seq x y z
N ASP A 1 12.77 22.07 -5.31
CA ASP A 1 12.32 23.24 -6.07
C ASP A 1 11.47 22.78 -7.25
N ILE A 2 10.23 23.26 -7.31
CA ILE A 2 9.24 22.86 -8.34
C ILE A 2 9.63 23.41 -9.72
N HIS A 3 10.25 24.58 -9.81
CA HIS A 3 10.57 25.21 -11.08
C HIS A 3 11.72 24.51 -11.80
N THR A 4 12.70 24.05 -11.04
CA THR A 4 13.91 23.40 -11.57
C THR A 4 13.80 21.88 -11.67
N ASP A 5 12.69 21.28 -11.23
CA ASP A 5 12.52 19.83 -11.13
C ASP A 5 13.63 19.18 -10.28
N MET A 6 14.20 19.92 -9.32
CA MET A 6 15.30 19.47 -8.46
C MET A 6 14.80 19.12 -7.07
N ILE A 7 15.26 17.97 -6.58
CA ILE A 7 15.09 17.50 -5.22
C ILE A 7 16.48 17.47 -4.57
N GLU A 8 16.66 18.29 -3.56
CA GLU A 8 17.77 18.15 -2.61
C GLU A 8 17.36 17.14 -1.54
N CYS A 9 18.20 16.14 -1.31
CA CYS A 9 17.89 15.04 -0.40
C CYS A 9 19.15 14.44 0.21
N ASP A 10 18.97 13.61 1.23
CA ASP A 10 20.04 12.70 1.64
C ASP A 10 20.30 11.62 0.57
N VAL A 11 21.43 10.92 0.69
CA VAL A 11 21.78 9.81 -0.21
C VAL A 11 20.80 8.64 -0.06
N ARG A 12 20.20 8.48 1.12
CA ARG A 12 19.26 7.40 1.40
C ARG A 12 18.05 7.45 0.49
N LEU A 13 17.58 8.64 0.09
CA LEU A 13 16.50 8.77 -0.87
C LEU A 13 16.82 8.05 -2.19
N SER A 14 17.99 8.31 -2.77
CA SER A 14 18.39 7.64 -4.02
C SER A 14 18.44 6.10 -3.87
N GLU A 15 18.90 5.60 -2.72
CA GLU A 15 18.95 4.16 -2.41
C GLU A 15 17.56 3.53 -2.26
N LEU A 16 16.62 4.25 -1.63
CA LEU A 16 15.23 3.81 -1.46
C LEU A 16 14.56 3.60 -2.83
N PHE A 17 14.83 4.48 -3.79
CA PHE A 17 14.29 4.42 -5.14
C PHE A 17 15.11 3.53 -6.10
N GLY A 18 16.24 2.96 -5.67
CA GLY A 18 17.10 2.16 -6.54
C GLY A 18 17.81 2.98 -7.63
N LEU A 19 18.03 4.27 -7.38
CA LEU A 19 18.70 5.20 -8.27
C LEU A 19 20.21 5.28 -7.95
N PRO A 20 21.04 5.78 -8.88
CA PRO A 20 22.45 6.07 -8.59
C PRO A 20 22.59 6.98 -7.35
N ARG A 21 23.56 6.67 -6.49
CA ARG A 21 23.77 7.40 -5.23
C ARG A 21 23.99 8.88 -5.50
N SER A 22 23.09 9.71 -5.00
CA SER A 22 23.12 11.17 -5.17
C SER A 22 22.35 11.85 -4.04
N ASN A 23 22.76 13.08 -3.70
CA ASN A 23 22.03 14.01 -2.83
C ASN A 23 21.20 15.04 -3.63
N HIS A 24 21.24 14.94 -4.96
CA HIS A 24 20.49 15.77 -5.89
C HIS A 24 19.82 14.86 -6.93
N LEU A 25 18.49 14.84 -6.92
CA LEU A 25 17.69 14.02 -7.83
C LEU A 25 16.75 14.91 -8.63
N ARG A 26 16.28 14.43 -9.79
CA ARG A 26 15.14 15.07 -10.47
C ARG A 26 13.84 14.45 -10.01
N ALA A 27 12.77 15.25 -9.90
CA ALA A 27 11.47 14.68 -9.53
C ALA A 27 10.94 13.72 -10.60
N ARG A 28 11.25 13.97 -11.88
CA ARG A 28 10.99 13.01 -12.96
C ARG A 28 11.66 11.65 -12.78
N ASP A 29 12.86 11.59 -12.20
CA ASP A 29 13.58 10.33 -12.00
C ASP A 29 12.94 9.51 -10.88
N ILE A 30 12.50 10.20 -9.81
CA ILE A 30 11.67 9.63 -8.75
C ILE A 30 10.39 9.04 -9.32
N LEU A 31 9.65 9.81 -10.12
CA LEU A 31 8.40 9.37 -10.73
C LEU A 31 8.63 8.18 -11.69
N ALA A 32 9.72 8.20 -12.47
CA ALA A 32 10.10 7.11 -13.35
C ALA A 32 10.50 5.83 -12.60
N ALA A 33 10.91 5.92 -11.33
CA ALA A 33 11.22 4.78 -10.47
C ALA A 33 9.98 4.15 -9.81
N ILE A 34 8.82 4.81 -9.84
CA ILE A 34 7.55 4.27 -9.29
C ILE A 34 6.97 3.20 -10.21
N ASP A 35 6.54 2.06 -9.65
CA ASP A 35 5.90 0.98 -10.40
C ASP A 35 4.77 1.52 -11.29
N PRO A 36 4.69 1.14 -12.58
CA PRO A 36 3.72 1.71 -13.52
C PRO A 36 2.27 1.61 -13.05
N ARG A 37 1.95 0.61 -12.22
CA ARG A 37 0.61 0.40 -11.65
C ARG A 37 0.20 1.50 -10.66
N ASP A 38 1.17 2.21 -10.07
CA ASP A 38 0.95 3.20 -9.01
C ASP A 38 1.16 4.66 -9.49
N VAL A 39 1.72 4.85 -10.69
CA VAL A 39 2.05 6.19 -11.24
C VAL A 39 0.82 7.09 -11.33
N TYR A 40 -0.26 6.62 -11.95
CA TYR A 40 -1.47 7.42 -12.15
C TYR A 40 -2.06 7.94 -10.82
N GLN A 41 -2.13 7.07 -9.81
CA GLN A 41 -2.65 7.45 -8.50
C GLN A 41 -1.70 8.44 -7.79
N THR A 42 -0.39 8.20 -7.88
CA THR A 42 0.63 9.08 -7.30
C THR A 42 0.57 10.48 -7.90
N GLU A 43 0.55 10.59 -9.23
CA GLU A 43 0.45 11.88 -9.94
C GLU A 43 -0.83 12.63 -9.60
N THR A 44 -1.97 11.92 -9.52
CA THR A 44 -3.26 12.52 -9.19
C THR A 44 -3.22 13.14 -7.80
N ARG A 45 -2.79 12.37 -6.78
CA ARG A 45 -2.70 12.87 -5.40
C ARG A 45 -1.69 14.01 -5.26
N PHE A 46 -0.58 13.93 -5.99
CA PHE A 46 0.42 14.99 -5.99
C PHE A 46 -0.16 16.28 -6.57
N ARG A 47 -0.88 16.19 -7.69
CA ARG A 47 -1.59 17.34 -8.29
C ARG A 47 -2.60 17.96 -7.32
N ASP A 48 -3.38 17.14 -6.62
CA ASP A 48 -4.35 17.60 -5.63
C ASP A 48 -3.66 18.39 -4.50
N ALA A 49 -2.53 17.90 -3.99
CA ALA A 49 -1.73 18.59 -2.98
C ALA A 49 -1.22 19.97 -3.49
N LEU A 50 -0.79 20.06 -4.75
CA LEU A 50 -0.31 21.32 -5.34
C LEU A 50 -1.43 22.37 -5.48
N THR A 51 -2.65 21.94 -5.78
CA THR A 51 -3.78 22.84 -6.12
C THR A 51 -4.56 23.35 -4.91
N GLY A 52 -4.44 22.74 -3.74
CA GLY A 52 -5.11 23.27 -2.54
C GLY A 52 -5.05 22.41 -1.28
N GLY A 53 -4.60 21.15 -1.37
CA GLY A 53 -4.49 20.29 -0.19
C GLY A 53 -3.29 20.63 0.71
N ASP A 54 -2.24 21.23 0.13
CA ASP A 54 -0.90 21.48 0.68
C ASP A 54 -0.16 20.24 1.18
N ASP A 55 -0.84 19.28 1.81
CA ASP A 55 -0.33 18.00 2.25
C ASP A 55 -0.45 16.92 1.17
N TYR A 56 0.65 16.22 0.94
CA TYR A 56 0.72 15.03 0.09
C TYR A 56 0.98 13.79 0.95
N PHE A 57 0.19 12.74 0.70
CA PHE A 57 0.44 11.40 1.23
C PHE A 57 0.26 10.33 0.16
N GLY A 58 1.31 9.55 -0.09
CA GLY A 58 1.34 8.50 -1.10
C GLY A 58 1.97 7.22 -0.57
N GLU A 59 1.46 6.08 -1.01
CA GLU A 59 2.12 4.78 -0.83
C GLU A 59 2.20 4.11 -2.19
N TYR A 60 3.39 3.69 -2.60
CA TYR A 60 3.63 3.12 -3.93
C TYR A 60 4.79 2.15 -3.93
N ARG A 61 4.82 1.29 -4.94
CA ARG A 61 5.91 0.35 -5.19
C ARG A 61 7.02 1.01 -5.99
N VAL A 62 8.25 0.55 -5.77
CA VAL A 62 9.42 0.94 -6.56
C VAL A 62 9.76 -0.16 -7.56
N LYS A 63 10.10 0.23 -8.80
CA LYS A 63 10.54 -0.68 -9.86
C LYS A 63 11.86 -1.37 -9.48
N GLY A 64 12.09 -2.55 -10.07
CA GLY A 64 13.38 -3.25 -9.96
C GLY A 64 13.60 -4.05 -8.68
N PHE A 65 12.60 -4.15 -7.79
CA PHE A 65 12.67 -4.93 -6.57
C PHE A 65 11.74 -6.15 -6.63
N THR A 66 12.26 -7.32 -6.24
CA THR A 66 11.48 -8.56 -6.06
C THR A 66 11.91 -9.22 -4.75
N PRO A 67 11.02 -9.33 -3.73
CA PRO A 67 9.65 -8.82 -3.69
C PRO A 67 9.57 -7.27 -3.81
N PRO A 68 8.40 -6.70 -4.13
CA PRO A 68 8.26 -5.25 -4.30
C PRO A 68 8.64 -4.49 -3.04
N ARG A 69 9.50 -3.48 -3.19
CA ARG A 69 9.72 -2.48 -2.15
C ARG A 69 8.57 -1.49 -2.15
N TRP A 70 7.96 -1.27 -0.99
CA TRP A 70 6.92 -0.27 -0.79
C TRP A 70 7.48 0.94 -0.07
N LEU A 71 7.24 2.12 -0.61
CA LEU A 71 7.55 3.38 0.04
C LEU A 71 6.26 4.11 0.41
N ALA A 72 6.29 4.76 1.57
CA ALA A 72 5.33 5.79 1.95
C ALA A 72 6.02 7.14 1.88
N THR A 73 5.30 8.13 1.37
CA THR A 73 5.80 9.48 1.17
C THR A 73 4.85 10.45 1.80
N ARG A 74 5.40 11.35 2.62
CA ARG A 74 4.66 12.48 3.16
C ARG A 74 5.39 13.75 2.76
N GLY A 75 4.66 14.68 2.16
CA GLY A 75 5.20 15.97 1.76
C GLY A 75 4.22 17.09 2.02
N ARG A 76 4.72 18.32 2.01
CA ARG A 76 3.90 19.52 2.12
C ARG A 76 4.46 20.64 1.24
N VAL A 77 3.57 21.39 0.58
CA VAL A 77 3.90 22.68 -0.03
C VAL A 77 4.22 23.68 1.08
N ILE A 78 5.45 24.18 1.13
CA ILE A 78 5.90 25.10 2.18
C ILE A 78 6.02 26.55 1.69
N GLU A 79 6.13 26.76 0.38
CA GLU A 79 6.19 28.10 -0.20
C GLU A 79 5.37 28.18 -1.49
N ARG A 80 4.78 29.36 -1.71
CA ARG A 80 4.03 29.75 -2.90
C ARG A 80 4.46 31.13 -3.37
N ASP A 81 4.40 31.38 -4.67
CA ASP A 81 4.64 32.69 -5.26
C ASP A 81 3.44 33.64 -5.06
N ALA A 82 3.57 34.89 -5.53
CA ALA A 82 2.52 35.91 -5.44
C ALA A 82 1.21 35.54 -6.18
N ASN A 83 1.26 34.57 -7.11
CA ASN A 83 0.09 34.07 -7.84
C ASN A 83 -0.48 32.80 -7.17
N GLY A 84 0.03 32.39 -6.01
CA GLY A 84 -0.37 31.19 -5.30
C GLY A 84 0.20 29.89 -5.88
N LYS A 85 1.13 29.94 -6.84
CA LYS A 85 1.74 28.75 -7.41
C LYS A 85 2.80 28.19 -6.44
N PRO A 86 2.82 26.88 -6.19
CA PRO A 86 3.79 26.29 -5.27
C PRO A 86 5.22 26.40 -5.86
N THR A 87 6.18 26.78 -5.02
CA THR A 87 7.60 26.96 -5.37
C THR A 87 8.49 25.93 -4.68
N LEU A 88 8.17 25.57 -3.42
CA LEU A 88 8.95 24.64 -2.62
C LEU A 88 8.05 23.62 -1.91
N ILE A 89 8.48 22.36 -1.98
CA ILE A 89 7.87 21.22 -1.28
C ILE A 89 8.93 20.61 -0.40
N PHE A 90 8.56 20.32 0.84
CA PHE A 90 9.39 19.53 1.75
C PHE A 90 8.72 18.19 2.00
N GLY A 91 9.50 17.11 2.06
CA GLY A 91 8.93 15.78 2.24
C GLY A 91 9.95 14.72 2.62
N VAL A 92 9.41 13.56 2.97
CA VAL A 92 10.11 12.43 3.57
C VAL A 92 9.57 11.15 2.96
N ASN A 93 10.46 10.17 2.76
CA ASN A 93 10.14 8.86 2.20
C ASN A 93 10.55 7.79 3.22
N TYR A 94 9.69 6.80 3.44
CA TYR A 94 9.87 5.73 4.40
C TYR A 94 9.63 4.38 3.74
N ASP A 95 10.50 3.41 4.01
CA ASP A 95 10.25 2.03 3.60
C ASP A 95 9.16 1.42 4.50
N ILE A 96 8.08 0.96 3.88
CA ILE A 96 6.93 0.32 4.53
C ILE A 96 6.75 -1.13 4.06
N THR A 97 7.77 -1.73 3.44
CA THR A 97 7.73 -3.07 2.86
C THR A 97 7.36 -4.11 3.91
N GLU A 98 8.00 -4.09 5.07
CA GLU A 98 7.72 -5.03 6.16
C GLU A 98 6.27 -4.94 6.63
N ARG A 99 5.73 -3.72 6.78
CA ARG A 99 4.32 -3.51 7.15
C ARG A 99 3.39 -4.12 6.10
N LYS A 100 3.62 -3.85 4.82
CA LYS A 100 2.78 -4.38 3.72
C LYS A 100 2.81 -5.91 3.65
N LEU A 101 3.99 -6.52 3.85
CA LEU A 101 4.13 -7.97 3.90
C LEU A 101 3.42 -8.57 5.13
N GLY A 102 3.50 -7.91 6.28
CA GLY A 102 2.76 -8.29 7.49
C GLY A 102 1.24 -8.25 7.27
N ASP A 103 0.72 -7.16 6.69
CA ASP A 103 -0.69 -6.99 6.38
C ASP A 103 -1.20 -8.07 5.42
N GLU A 104 -0.43 -8.38 4.38
CA GLU A 104 -0.76 -9.42 3.40
C GLU A 104 -0.77 -10.81 4.06
N ARG A 105 0.23 -11.13 4.87
CA ARG A 105 0.30 -12.39 5.62
C ARG A 105 -0.89 -12.54 6.56
N GLN A 106 -1.23 -11.49 7.31
CA GLN A 106 -2.39 -11.50 8.21
C GLN A 106 -3.68 -11.74 7.43
N ARG A 107 -3.86 -11.07 6.28
CA ARG A 107 -5.04 -11.24 5.43
C ARG A 107 -5.17 -12.67 4.90
N LEU A 108 -4.06 -13.30 4.50
CA LEU A 108 -4.05 -14.70 4.05
C LEU A 108 -4.44 -15.66 5.17
N LEU A 109 -3.89 -15.47 6.37
CA LEU A 109 -4.23 -16.29 7.54
C LEU A 109 -5.72 -16.14 7.92
N LEU A 110 -6.25 -14.92 7.94
CA LEU A 110 -7.67 -14.68 8.21
C LEU A 110 -8.57 -15.31 7.15
N ARG A 111 -8.16 -15.28 5.88
CA ARG A 111 -8.90 -15.95 4.80
C ARG A 111 -8.94 -17.47 5.03
N GLU A 112 -7.80 -18.08 5.31
CA GLU A 112 -7.69 -19.51 5.57
C GLU A 112 -8.52 -19.94 6.79
N LEU A 113 -8.45 -19.19 7.89
CA LEU A 113 -9.26 -19.44 9.08
C LEU A 113 -10.76 -19.37 8.77
N ASN A 114 -11.22 -18.35 8.04
CA ASN A 114 -12.62 -18.24 7.65
C ASN A 114 -13.09 -19.41 6.78
N HIS A 115 -12.25 -19.88 5.86
CA HIS A 115 -12.55 -21.08 5.08
C HIS A 115 -12.70 -22.31 5.97
N ARG A 116 -11.78 -22.53 6.92
CA ARG A 116 -11.84 -23.67 7.85
C ARG A 116 -13.05 -23.62 8.76
N VAL A 117 -13.40 -22.44 9.30
CA VAL A 117 -14.60 -22.26 10.14
C VAL A 117 -15.86 -22.66 9.37
N LYS A 118 -16.01 -22.23 8.11
CA LYS A 118 -17.15 -22.60 7.26
C LYS A 118 -17.23 -24.11 7.03
N ASN A 119 -16.09 -24.75 6.73
CA ASN A 119 -16.04 -26.20 6.52
C ASN A 119 -16.44 -26.96 7.78
N THR A 120 -15.89 -26.59 8.94
CA THR A 120 -16.22 -27.24 10.22
C THR A 120 -17.69 -27.05 10.56
N LEU A 121 -18.25 -25.86 10.36
CA LEU A 121 -19.67 -25.61 10.61
C LEU A 121 -20.56 -26.47 9.71
N ALA A 122 -20.23 -26.58 8.42
CA ALA A 122 -20.96 -27.44 7.48
C ALA A 122 -20.93 -28.92 7.93
N THR A 123 -19.78 -29.40 8.42
CA THR A 123 -19.64 -30.77 8.95
C THR A 123 -20.50 -30.97 10.21
N VAL A 124 -20.47 -30.03 11.16
CA VAL A 124 -21.30 -30.10 12.38
C VAL A 124 -22.79 -30.09 12.03
N GLN A 125 -23.21 -29.24 11.08
CA GLN A 125 -24.60 -29.20 10.59
C GLN A 125 -25.02 -30.51 9.93
N ALA A 126 -24.15 -31.12 9.12
CA ALA A 126 -24.41 -32.41 8.49
C ALA A 126 -24.59 -33.52 9.54
N LEU A 127 -23.71 -33.58 10.54
CA LEU A 127 -23.80 -34.54 11.64
C LEU A 127 -25.09 -34.35 12.44
N ALA A 128 -25.41 -33.12 12.85
CA ALA A 128 -26.65 -32.83 13.59
C ALA A 128 -27.89 -33.24 12.79
N THR A 129 -27.91 -32.96 11.48
CA THR A 129 -29.00 -33.37 10.60
C THR A 129 -29.11 -34.89 10.49
N GLN A 130 -27.98 -35.61 10.43
CA GLN A 130 -27.95 -37.07 10.38
C GLN A 130 -28.43 -37.69 11.70
N THR A 131 -28.00 -37.19 12.85
CA THR A 131 -28.46 -37.66 14.17
C THR A 131 -29.97 -37.47 14.34
N VAL A 132 -30.51 -36.31 13.96
CA VAL A 132 -31.97 -36.06 14.02
C VAL A 132 -32.75 -37.00 13.10
N ARG A 133 -32.20 -37.35 11.92
CA ARG A 133 -32.83 -38.32 11.00
C ARG A 133 -32.82 -39.74 11.58
N HIS A 134 -31.72 -40.21 12.15
CA HIS A 134 -31.64 -41.54 12.76
C HIS A 134 -32.52 -41.65 14.01
N ALA A 135 -32.54 -40.63 14.88
CA ALA A 135 -33.40 -40.64 16.08
C ALA A 135 -34.90 -40.64 15.78
N ARG A 136 -35.30 -40.31 14.54
CA ARG A 136 -36.69 -40.34 14.07
C ARG A 136 -37.07 -41.65 13.36
N GLN A 137 -36.17 -42.62 13.21
CA GLN A 137 -36.52 -43.96 12.71
C GLN A 137 -37.05 -44.82 13.87
N PRO A 138 -38.35 -45.20 13.88
CA PRO A 138 -38.97 -45.94 14.98
C PRO A 138 -38.55 -47.41 15.11
N SER A 139 -37.48 -47.87 14.45
CA SER A 139 -37.15 -49.29 14.33
C SER A 139 -36.08 -49.81 15.32
N GLU A 140 -35.60 -48.99 16.26
CA GLU A 140 -34.65 -49.43 17.31
C GLU A 140 -35.29 -49.60 18.71
N PHE A 141 -36.62 -49.59 18.81
CA PHE A 141 -37.35 -49.73 20.08
C PHE A 141 -38.03 -51.10 20.31
N LEU A 142 -37.77 -52.11 19.48
CA LEU A 142 -38.23 -53.50 19.65
C LEU A 142 -37.12 -54.48 19.29
#